data_AF-A0A920H0B5-F1
#
_entry.id   AF-A0A920H0B5-F1
#
_cell.length_a   1.000
_cell.length_b   1.000
_cell.length_c   1.000
_cell.angle_alpha   90.00
_cell.angle_beta   90.00
_cell.angle_gamma   90.00
#
_symmetry.space_group_name_H-M   'P 1'
#
loop_
_entity.id
_entity.type
_entity.pdbx_description
1 polymer ?
#
loop_
_entity_poly.entity_id
_entity_poly.type
_entity_poly.pdbx_seq_one_letter_code
_entity_poly.pdbx_strand_id
1 'polypeptide(L)'
;MNSSRPYIIRAIYEWIVDNDCTPHLLVDVDNDGVDVPQRYVTDGQIVLNISPNAVVDLEMGNDLILFNGRFGGVATDIVVPIKAILGIYARENGQGMVFDAAEEPDDPRSHQRAAAVPASRLLNSRRWNQFK
;
A
#
# COMPACT_ATOMS: atom_id res chain seq x y z
N MET A 1 5.74 15.20 15.53
CA MET A 1 6.55 15.28 14.28
C MET A 1 5.61 14.87 13.14
N ASN A 2 5.97 15.02 11.87
CA ASN A 2 5.12 14.45 10.82
C ASN A 2 5.27 12.92 10.78
N SER A 3 4.23 12.22 10.35
CA SER A 3 4.28 10.75 10.21
C SER A 3 5.43 10.33 9.30
N SER A 4 6.16 9.27 9.70
CA SER A 4 7.22 8.66 8.89
C SER A 4 6.66 7.78 7.77
N ARG A 5 5.39 7.39 7.86
CA ARG A 5 4.70 6.48 6.92
C ARG A 5 4.88 6.85 5.44
N PRO A 6 4.60 8.08 4.96
CA PRO A 6 4.73 8.40 3.53
C PRO A 6 6.17 8.29 3.02
N TYR A 7 7.16 8.58 3.88
CA TYR A 7 8.57 8.47 3.52
C TYR A 7 9.00 7.01 3.38
N ILE A 8 8.54 6.15 4.29
CA ILE A 8 8.86 4.72 4.22
C ILE A 8 8.16 4.07 3.00
N ILE A 9 6.93 4.47 2.68
CA ILE A 9 6.25 4.00 1.47
C ILE A 9 7.09 4.29 0.22
N ARG A 10 7.59 5.52 0.06
CA ARG A 10 8.45 5.89 -1.08
C ARG A 10 9.74 5.08 -1.11
N ALA A 11 10.40 4.91 0.03
CA ALA A 11 11.63 4.12 0.10
C ALA A 11 11.42 2.65 -0.29
N ILE A 12 10.31 2.03 0.15
CA ILE A 12 9.99 0.65 -0.22
C ILE A 12 9.57 0.56 -1.68
N TYR A 13 8.83 1.54 -2.19
CA TYR A 13 8.48 1.62 -3.61
C TYR A 13 9.73 1.59 -4.49
N GLU A 14 10.68 2.50 -4.24
CA GLU A 14 11.95 2.59 -4.98
C GLU A 14 12.70 1.27 -4.90
N TRP A 15 12.84 0.70 -3.70
CA TRP A 15 13.50 -0.59 -3.51
C TRP A 15 12.83 -1.73 -4.28
N ILE A 16 11.49 -1.81 -4.34
CA ILE A 16 10.78 -2.83 -5.12
C ILE A 16 11.06 -2.66 -6.61
N VAL A 17 10.99 -1.42 -7.11
CA VAL A 17 11.21 -1.10 -8.54
C VAL A 17 12.65 -1.39 -8.95
N ASP A 18 13.64 -1.02 -8.12
CA ASP A 18 15.06 -1.28 -8.37
C ASP A 18 15.41 -2.77 -8.42
N ASN A 19 14.55 -3.62 -7.85
CA ASN A 19 14.67 -5.08 -7.90
C ASN A 19 13.80 -5.72 -8.99
N ASP A 20 13.38 -4.94 -10.00
CA ASP A 20 12.56 -5.39 -11.13
C ASP A 20 11.25 -6.07 -10.71
N CYS A 21 10.70 -5.69 -9.55
CA CYS A 21 9.47 -6.25 -9.00
C CYS A 21 8.28 -5.28 -9.16
N THR A 22 7.07 -5.79 -8.98
CA THR A 22 5.84 -5.01 -9.18
C THR A 22 5.30 -4.48 -7.85
N PRO A 23 5.40 -3.17 -7.56
CA PRO A 23 4.88 -2.60 -6.32
C PRO A 23 3.36 -2.60 -6.28
N HIS A 24 2.78 -3.11 -5.19
CA HIS A 24 1.36 -3.11 -4.91
C HIS A 24 1.08 -2.44 -3.57
N LEU A 25 0.06 -1.58 -3.54
CA LEU A 25 -0.51 -1.03 -2.30
C LEU A 25 -1.70 -1.86 -1.86
N LEU A 26 -1.76 -2.18 -0.57
CA LEU A 26 -2.97 -2.65 0.10
C LEU A 26 -3.64 -1.46 0.77
N VAL A 27 -4.90 -1.20 0.44
CA VAL A 27 -5.64 -0.03 0.88
C VAL A 27 -6.94 -0.44 1.56
N ASP A 28 -7.23 0.18 2.69
CA ASP A 28 -8.53 0.15 3.36
C ASP A 28 -9.46 1.20 2.73
N VAL A 29 -10.56 0.77 2.12
CA VAL A 29 -11.45 1.69 1.39
C VAL A 29 -12.48 2.36 2.27
N ASP A 30 -12.64 1.91 3.51
CA ASP A 30 -13.60 2.51 4.46
C ASP A 30 -13.05 3.80 5.08
N ASN A 31 -11.79 4.14 4.80
CA ASN A 31 -11.16 5.38 5.26
C ASN A 31 -11.64 6.61 4.47
N ASP A 32 -11.98 7.68 5.18
CA ASP A 32 -12.39 8.95 4.56
C ASP A 32 -11.35 9.49 3.56
N GLY A 33 -11.83 9.85 2.38
CA GLY A 33 -11.03 10.45 1.30
C GLY A 33 -10.42 9.45 0.32
N VAL A 34 -10.66 8.14 0.50
CA VAL A 34 -10.31 7.14 -0.51
C VAL A 34 -11.30 7.25 -1.69
N ASP A 35 -10.76 7.44 -2.89
CA ASP A 35 -11.52 7.39 -4.14
C ASP A 35 -10.92 6.34 -5.08
N VAL A 36 -11.65 5.24 -5.23
CA VAL A 36 -11.25 4.05 -6.00
C VAL A 36 -12.49 3.40 -6.63
N PRO A 37 -12.33 2.68 -7.76
CA PRO A 37 -13.44 2.01 -8.42
C PRO A 37 -13.98 0.85 -7.58
N GLN A 38 -15.15 1.06 -6.98
CA GLN A 38 -15.79 0.16 -6.01
C GLN A 38 -16.01 -1.27 -6.51
N ARG A 39 -16.12 -1.49 -7.82
CA ARG A 39 -16.29 -2.83 -8.42
C ARG A 39 -15.08 -3.76 -8.23
N TYR A 40 -13.93 -3.22 -7.81
CA TYR A 40 -12.70 -3.98 -7.54
C TYR A 40 -12.41 -4.14 -6.04
N VAL A 41 -13.28 -3.61 -5.18
CA VAL A 41 -13.16 -3.73 -3.74
C VAL A 41 -13.61 -5.11 -3.30
N THR A 42 -12.86 -5.74 -2.41
CA THR A 42 -13.18 -7.01 -1.77
C THR A 42 -12.93 -6.89 -0.28
N ASP A 43 -13.93 -7.22 0.55
CA ASP A 43 -13.84 -7.17 2.01
C ASP A 43 -13.35 -5.84 2.59
N GLY A 44 -13.84 -4.72 2.04
CA GLY A 44 -13.43 -3.37 2.48
C GLY A 44 -12.01 -3.00 2.09
N GLN A 45 -11.37 -3.76 1.20
CA GLN A 45 -10.00 -3.54 0.78
C GLN A 45 -9.86 -3.52 -0.74
N ILE A 46 -8.82 -2.85 -1.22
CA ILE A 46 -8.39 -2.89 -2.61
C ILE A 46 -6.87 -3.02 -2.70
N VAL A 47 -6.43 -3.79 -3.68
CA VAL A 47 -5.00 -3.89 -4.04
C VAL A 47 -4.77 -3.09 -5.31
N LEU A 48 -3.83 -2.14 -5.25
CA LEU A 48 -3.52 -1.23 -6.34
C LEU A 48 -2.11 -1.50 -6.86
N ASN A 49 -2.00 -1.85 -8.13
CA ASN A 49 -0.71 -1.92 -8.81
C ASN A 49 -0.24 -0.50 -9.15
N ILE A 50 0.87 -0.09 -8.56
CA ILE A 50 1.47 1.25 -8.75
C ILE A 50 2.80 1.19 -9.52
N SER A 51 3.08 0.08 -10.22
CA SER A 51 4.32 -0.04 -11.00
C SER A 51 4.39 1.05 -12.10
N PRO A 52 5.59 1.51 -12.48
CA PRO A 52 5.75 2.56 -13.50
C PRO A 52 5.04 2.25 -14.84
N ASN A 53 4.83 0.97 -15.15
CA ASN A 53 4.16 0.53 -16.39
C ASN A 53 2.64 0.44 -16.27
N ALA A 54 2.07 0.48 -15.05
CA ALA A 54 0.65 0.27 -14.78
C ALA A 54 -0.12 1.58 -14.57
N VAL A 55 0.59 2.65 -14.19
CA VAL A 55 -0.02 3.94 -13.81
C VAL A 55 0.67 5.10 -14.53
N VAL A 56 -0.02 6.22 -14.63
CA VAL A 56 0.54 7.50 -15.09
C VAL A 56 0.32 8.57 -14.03
N ASP A 57 1.17 9.59 -14.03
CA ASP A 57 1.12 10.72 -13.09
C ASP A 57 1.08 10.27 -11.61
N LEU A 58 1.95 9.30 -11.26
CA LEU A 58 2.08 8.83 -9.89
C LEU A 58 2.70 9.91 -9.00
N GLU A 59 1.89 10.46 -8.10
CA GLU A 59 2.33 11.38 -7.06
C GLU A 59 2.25 10.68 -5.69
N MET A 60 3.41 10.51 -5.05
CA MET A 60 3.48 9.96 -3.69
C MET A 60 3.73 11.10 -2.69
N GLY A 61 2.67 11.86 -2.38
CA GLY A 61 2.69 12.97 -1.44
C GLY A 61 2.82 12.54 0.03
N ASN A 62 2.81 13.52 0.94
CA ASN A 62 2.84 13.25 2.38
C ASN A 62 1.46 12.96 2.98
N ASP A 63 0.40 13.45 2.33
CA ASP A 63 -0.98 13.28 2.80
C ASP A 63 -1.74 12.25 1.96
N LEU A 64 -1.46 12.20 0.66
CA LEU A 64 -2.17 11.41 -0.35
C LEU A 64 -1.18 10.77 -1.33
N ILE A 65 -1.57 9.64 -1.90
CA ILE A 65 -1.05 9.10 -3.15
C ILE A 65 -2.11 9.28 -4.23
N LEU A 66 -1.70 9.83 -5.37
CA LEU A 66 -2.54 10.10 -6.53
C LEU A 66 -1.94 9.41 -7.75
N PHE A 67 -2.77 8.84 -8.61
CA PHE A 67 -2.34 8.37 -9.92
C PHE A 67 -3.56 8.12 -10.82
N ASN A 68 -3.32 8.03 -12.13
CA ASN A 68 -4.31 7.51 -13.07
C ASN A 68 -3.95 6.07 -13.46
N GLY A 69 -4.90 5.15 -13.34
CA GLY A 69 -4.74 3.72 -13.66
C GLY A 69 -5.86 3.22 -14.56
N ARG A 70 -5.68 2.02 -15.13
CA ARG A 70 -6.70 1.38 -15.98
C ARG A 70 -7.42 0.23 -15.28
N PHE A 71 -8.73 0.36 -15.13
CA PHE A 71 -9.59 -0.59 -14.46
C PHE A 71 -10.59 -1.20 -15.45
N GLY A 72 -10.22 -2.35 -16.00
CA GLY A 72 -10.97 -3.01 -17.07
C GLY A 72 -10.95 -2.19 -18.36
N GLY A 73 -9.79 -1.63 -18.69
CA GLY A 73 -9.55 -0.80 -19.87
C GLY A 73 -9.92 0.68 -19.71
N VAL A 74 -10.74 1.03 -18.74
CA VAL A 74 -11.17 2.42 -18.48
C VAL A 74 -10.12 3.14 -17.63
N ALA A 75 -9.67 4.32 -18.06
CA ALA A 75 -8.80 5.18 -17.27
C ALA A 75 -9.57 5.75 -16.08
N THR A 76 -8.96 5.77 -14.90
CA THR A 76 -9.62 6.17 -13.66
C THR A 76 -8.59 6.81 -12.75
N ASP A 77 -8.93 7.98 -12.23
CA ASP A 77 -8.13 8.68 -11.23
C ASP A 77 -8.33 8.00 -9.87
N ILE A 78 -7.23 7.84 -9.15
CA ILE A 78 -7.18 7.15 -7.87
C ILE A 78 -6.64 8.11 -6.82
N VAL A 79 -7.35 8.19 -5.69
CA VAL A 79 -6.97 9.01 -4.53
C VAL A 79 -6.88 8.11 -3.31
N VAL A 80 -5.71 8.07 -2.69
CA VAL A 80 -5.46 7.25 -1.50
C VAL A 80 -4.79 8.07 -0.41
N PRO A 81 -5.51 8.43 0.67
CA PRO A 81 -4.90 9.00 1.86
C PRO A 81 -3.85 8.06 2.48
N ILE A 82 -2.74 8.62 2.98
CA ILE A 82 -1.65 7.82 3.57
C ILE A 82 -2.12 6.98 4.76
N LYS A 83 -3.11 7.48 5.52
CA LYS A 83 -3.73 6.74 6.63
C LYS A 83 -4.47 5.46 6.19
N ALA A 84 -4.97 5.42 4.95
CA ALA A 84 -5.71 4.29 4.39
C ALA A 84 -4.79 3.17 3.88
N ILE A 85 -3.49 3.42 3.78
CA ILE A 85 -2.53 2.44 3.27
C ILE A 85 -2.18 1.47 4.39
N LEU A 86 -2.59 0.21 4.20
CA LEU A 86 -2.32 -0.90 5.10
C LEU A 86 -0.96 -1.55 4.83
N GLY A 87 -0.42 -1.40 3.62
CA GLY A 87 0.89 -1.92 3.29
C GLY A 87 1.32 -1.64 1.85
N ILE A 88 2.62 -1.83 1.61
CA ILE A 88 3.24 -1.83 0.28
C ILE A 88 4.10 -3.08 0.15
N TYR A 89 3.98 -3.79 -0.97
CA TYR A 89 4.71 -5.04 -1.20
C TYR A 89 4.97 -5.33 -2.68
N ALA A 90 6.00 -6.13 -2.95
CA ALA A 90 6.28 -6.71 -4.25
C ALA A 90 5.32 -7.87 -4.53
N ARG A 91 4.60 -7.80 -5.65
CA ARG A 91 3.63 -8.82 -6.07
C ARG A 91 4.25 -10.22 -6.16
N GLU A 92 5.50 -10.32 -6.60
CA GLU A 92 6.18 -11.56 -6.97
C GLU A 92 6.47 -12.46 -5.77
N ASN A 93 6.84 -11.86 -4.63
CA ASN A 93 7.38 -12.57 -3.48
C ASN A 93 6.78 -12.11 -2.14
N GLY A 94 5.92 -11.10 -2.14
CA GLY A 94 5.27 -10.56 -0.95
C GLY A 94 6.20 -9.78 -0.01
N GLN A 95 7.43 -9.45 -0.43
CA GLN A 95 8.34 -8.64 0.38
C GLN A 95 7.91 -7.17 0.39
N GLY A 96 8.01 -6.53 1.54
CA GLY A 96 7.56 -5.17 1.75
C GLY A 96 7.26 -4.90 3.21
N MET A 97 6.30 -4.03 3.50
CA MET A 97 5.95 -3.65 4.85
C MET A 97 4.43 -3.47 5.01
N VAL A 98 3.93 -3.85 6.18
CA VAL A 98 2.55 -3.63 6.62
C VAL A 98 2.57 -2.54 7.68
N PHE A 99 1.58 -1.64 7.61
CA PHE A 99 1.39 -0.58 8.58
C PHE A 99 0.25 -0.94 9.53
N ASP A 100 0.47 -0.79 10.82
CA ASP A 100 -0.59 -0.95 11.82
C ASP A 100 -1.51 0.28 11.83
N ALA A 101 -2.83 0.05 11.86
CA ALA A 101 -3.83 1.10 11.94
C ALA A 101 -3.77 1.90 13.26
N ALA A 102 -3.18 1.33 14.30
CA ALA A 102 -3.04 1.95 15.62
C ALA A 102 -1.77 2.81 15.78
N GLU A 103 -0.85 2.76 14.81
CA GLU A 103 0.38 3.56 14.83
C GLU A 103 0.18 4.86 14.05
N GLU A 104 -0.42 5.86 14.71
CA GLU A 104 0.08 7.23 14.49
C GLU A 104 1.48 7.26 15.12
N PRO A 105 2.56 7.42 14.32
CA PRO A 105 3.93 7.11 14.76
C PRO A 105 4.56 8.23 15.60
N ASP A 106 3.77 9.00 16.35
CA ASP A 106 4.31 10.04 17.24
C ASP A 106 4.80 9.48 18.59
N ASP A 107 4.72 8.16 18.84
CA ASP A 107 5.45 7.51 19.94
C ASP A 107 6.72 6.79 19.42
N PRO A 108 7.93 7.29 19.71
CA PRO A 108 9.20 6.65 19.31
C PRO A 108 9.41 5.22 19.86
N ARG A 109 8.50 4.70 20.69
CA ARG A 109 8.52 3.34 21.24
C ARG A 109 7.75 2.31 20.41
N SER A 110 6.94 2.71 19.43
CA SER A 110 6.17 1.77 18.58
C SER A 110 7.07 0.92 17.67
N HIS A 111 8.17 1.50 17.18
CA HIS A 111 9.15 0.85 16.31
C HIS A 111 9.93 -0.32 16.95
N GLN A 112 9.80 -0.58 18.25
CA GLN A 112 10.47 -1.70 18.91
C GLN A 112 9.79 -3.06 18.66
N ARG A 113 8.58 -3.09 18.06
CA ARG A 113 7.88 -4.33 17.63
C ARG A 113 7.99 -4.62 16.13
N ALA A 114 8.51 -3.69 15.33
CA ALA A 114 8.70 -3.85 13.88
C ALA A 114 9.95 -4.68 13.50
N ALA A 115 10.40 -5.59 14.37
CA ALA A 115 11.44 -6.54 14.02
C ALA A 115 10.88 -7.53 12.99
N ALA A 116 11.19 -7.29 11.72
CA ALA A 116 11.08 -8.17 10.56
C ALA A 116 10.09 -9.34 10.75
N VAL A 117 8.80 -9.08 10.50
CA VAL A 117 7.84 -10.17 10.34
C VAL A 117 8.22 -10.88 9.03
N PRO A 118 8.70 -12.14 9.06
CA PRO A 118 9.00 -12.84 7.82
C PRO A 118 7.71 -12.97 7.01
N ALA A 119 7.77 -12.68 5.71
CA ALA A 119 6.60 -12.69 4.81
C ALA A 119 5.80 -14.01 4.88
N SER A 120 6.44 -15.12 5.26
CA SER A 120 5.80 -16.41 5.54
C SER A 120 4.74 -16.36 6.65
N ARG A 121 4.85 -15.42 7.59
CA ARG A 121 3.90 -15.21 8.69
C ARG A 121 2.71 -14.34 8.28
N LEU A 122 2.89 -13.45 7.30
CA LEU A 122 1.81 -12.68 6.69
C LEU A 122 0.98 -13.55 5.74
N LEU A 123 1.64 -14.37 4.92
CA LEU A 123 1.02 -15.38 4.03
C LEU A 123 0.20 -16.44 4.79
N ASN A 124 0.60 -16.82 6.00
CA ASN A 124 -0.14 -17.78 6.84
C ASN A 124 -1.21 -17.15 7.73
N SER A 125 -1.38 -15.81 7.69
CA SER A 125 -2.51 -15.20 8.36
C SER A 125 -3.79 -15.52 7.59
N ARG A 126 -4.88 -15.85 8.31
CA ARG A 126 -6.21 -16.09 7.70
C ARG A 126 -6.67 -14.93 6.82
N ARG A 127 -6.08 -13.74 6.99
CA ARG A 127 -6.37 -12.51 6.26
C ARG A 127 -5.79 -12.48 4.85
N TRP A 128 -4.67 -13.17 4.58
CA TRP A 128 -3.96 -13.13 3.29
C TRP A 128 -4.24 -14.31 2.36
N ASN A 129 -4.55 -15.50 2.90
CA ASN A 129 -4.83 -16.69 2.07
C ASN A 129 -6.07 -16.58 1.17
N GLN A 130 -6.88 -15.53 1.37
CA GLN A 130 -8.12 -15.27 0.65
C GLN A 130 -7.94 -14.35 -0.59
N PHE A 131 -6.71 -13.91 -0.86
CA PHE A 131 -6.37 -13.10 -2.03
C PHE A 131 -5.45 -13.82 -3.04
N LYS A 132 -5.30 -15.16 -2.90
CA LYS A 132 -4.72 -16.04 -3.93
C LYS A 132 -5.85 -16.76 -4.65
#